data_AF-A0A3D1AWY9-F1
#
_entry.id   AF-A0A3D1AWY9-F1
#
_cell.length_a   1.000
_cell.length_b   1.000
_cell.length_c   1.000
_cell.angle_alpha   90.00
_cell.angle_beta   90.00
_cell.angle_gamma   90.00
#
_symmetry.space_group_name_H-M   'P 1'
#
loop_
_entity.id
_entity.type
_entity.pdbx_description
1 polymer ?
#
loop_
_entity_poly.entity_id
_entity_poly.type
_entity_poly.pdbx_seq_one_letter_code
_entity_poly.pdbx_strand_id
1 'polypeptide(L)'
;MITSLTKAGQAVGLLAQDETTFRAAVDAFRAADAESFQRLLANLKITDCDLVCFWLRSKECVLECIELCGPPKEALTVEDIPKFAELVAKITGDEELIERLATAILDRDAKGFSLLVKELQAQRYCHFLCHWACIVRWRLVCEVVCAPARVPIREFVSELATAGAAVRALLQDRAKLATVIKAAVAQNCQTLTGIFGQDTNCFYICEWICSWHCILVCLPLCRAFPPLADTSIGEMRAFAQAASQLASKEGAITRFVDAVLTANADAFASLVKEFQVERFCLQLCHWICFTICRRFCICVCPPSLFPQFTSIGAYDYL
;
A
#
# COMPACT_ATOMS: atom_id res chain seq x y z
N MET A 1 12.27 -10.88 -3.27
CA MET A 1 10.83 -10.56 -3.19
C MET A 1 10.01 -11.77 -2.73
N ILE A 2 10.09 -12.90 -3.44
CA ILE A 2 9.39 -14.16 -3.05
C ILE A 2 9.63 -14.49 -1.57
N THR A 3 10.89 -14.52 -1.13
CA THR A 3 11.25 -14.77 0.27
C THR A 3 10.57 -13.80 1.25
N SER A 4 10.43 -12.52 0.88
CA SER A 4 9.76 -11.51 1.73
C SER A 4 8.26 -11.79 1.84
N LEU A 5 7.59 -12.16 0.73
CA LEU A 5 6.17 -12.53 0.73
C LEU A 5 5.93 -13.81 1.54
N THR A 6 6.77 -14.83 1.35
CA THR A 6 6.69 -16.09 2.10
C THR A 6 6.86 -15.85 3.60
N LYS A 7 7.91 -15.12 4.01
CA LYS A 7 8.14 -14.77 5.42
C LYS A 7 7.00 -13.96 6.02
N ALA A 8 6.51 -12.94 5.29
CA ALA A 8 5.38 -12.13 5.73
C ALA A 8 4.12 -13.00 5.93
N GLY A 9 3.80 -13.87 4.97
CA GLY A 9 2.67 -14.82 5.08
C GLY A 9 2.79 -15.77 6.27
N GLN A 10 4.00 -16.28 6.55
CA GLN A 10 4.26 -17.11 7.73
C GLN A 10 4.10 -16.31 9.04
N ALA A 11 4.64 -15.09 9.11
CA ALA A 11 4.58 -14.25 10.30
C ALA A 11 3.14 -13.84 10.65
N VAL A 12 2.36 -13.38 9.68
CA VAL A 12 0.94 -13.04 9.91
C VAL A 12 0.10 -14.29 10.18
N GLY A 13 0.51 -15.44 9.65
CA GLY A 13 -0.06 -16.74 9.99
C GLY A 13 0.07 -17.10 11.46
N LEU A 14 1.24 -16.85 12.07
CA LEU A 14 1.47 -17.05 13.50
C LEU A 14 0.56 -16.16 14.35
N LEU A 15 0.43 -14.88 13.98
CA LEU A 15 -0.50 -13.95 14.64
C LEU A 15 -1.95 -14.43 14.54
N ALA A 16 -2.34 -14.98 13.38
CA ALA A 16 -3.72 -15.35 13.07
C ALA A 16 -4.19 -16.67 13.70
N GLN A 17 -3.30 -17.41 14.38
CA GLN A 17 -3.67 -18.64 15.08
C GLN A 17 -4.69 -18.36 16.19
N ASP A 18 -4.47 -17.30 16.95
CA ASP A 18 -5.33 -16.86 18.05
C ASP A 18 -6.06 -15.57 17.69
N GLU A 19 -7.39 -15.55 17.82
CA GLU A 19 -8.19 -14.38 17.43
C GLU A 19 -7.91 -13.17 18.33
N THR A 20 -7.77 -13.39 19.64
CA THR A 20 -7.51 -12.32 20.60
C THR A 20 -6.16 -11.65 20.33
N THR A 21 -5.13 -12.45 20.08
CA THR A 21 -3.78 -11.98 19.73
C THR A 21 -3.78 -11.23 18.41
N PHE A 22 -4.43 -11.78 17.37
CA PHE A 22 -4.53 -11.11 16.07
C PHE A 22 -5.23 -9.76 16.18
N ARG A 23 -6.36 -9.72 16.89
CA ARG A 23 -7.11 -8.49 17.14
C ARG A 23 -6.27 -7.47 17.90
N ALA A 24 -5.61 -7.88 18.99
CA ALA A 24 -4.73 -7.01 19.76
C ALA A 24 -3.59 -6.44 18.91
N ALA A 25 -3.03 -7.22 17.99
CA ALA A 25 -1.98 -6.75 17.08
C ALA A 25 -2.50 -5.73 16.06
N VAL A 26 -3.68 -5.96 15.50
CA VAL A 26 -4.33 -5.00 14.59
C VAL A 26 -4.71 -3.71 15.32
N ASP A 27 -5.26 -3.81 16.53
CA ASP A 27 -5.64 -2.64 17.33
C ASP A 27 -4.40 -1.83 17.76
N ALA A 28 -3.32 -2.49 18.20
CA ALA A 28 -2.04 -1.83 18.50
C ALA A 28 -1.45 -1.14 17.26
N PHE A 29 -1.49 -1.79 16.10
CA PHE A 29 -1.10 -1.19 14.83
C PHE A 29 -1.94 0.06 14.51
N ARG A 30 -3.28 -0.05 14.58
CA ARG A 30 -4.19 1.09 14.32
C ARG A 30 -3.98 2.28 15.25
N ALA A 31 -3.63 2.00 16.50
CA ALA A 31 -3.33 3.01 17.52
C ALA A 31 -1.90 3.55 17.45
N ALA A 32 -1.05 3.05 16.54
CA ALA A 32 0.40 3.28 16.53
C ALA A 32 1.07 2.99 17.89
N ASP A 33 0.55 2.01 18.64
CA ASP A 33 1.11 1.55 19.91
C ASP A 33 2.28 0.58 19.67
N ALA A 34 3.47 1.16 19.54
CA ALA A 34 4.71 0.42 19.31
C ALA A 34 5.00 -0.62 20.40
N GLU A 35 4.73 -0.29 21.67
CA GLU A 35 5.08 -1.17 22.78
C GLU A 35 4.22 -2.44 22.76
N SER A 36 2.90 -2.29 22.63
CA SER A 36 2.01 -3.45 22.55
C SER A 36 2.28 -4.26 21.28
N PHE A 37 2.46 -3.60 20.14
CA PHE A 37 2.70 -4.28 18.87
C PHE A 37 3.98 -5.11 18.90
N GLN A 38 5.11 -4.51 19.28
CA GLN A 38 6.41 -5.20 19.35
C GLN A 38 6.41 -6.33 20.38
N ARG A 39 5.76 -6.13 21.54
CA ARG A 39 5.63 -7.18 22.56
C ARG A 39 4.85 -8.38 22.04
N LEU A 40 3.76 -8.17 21.29
CA LEU A 40 2.99 -9.25 20.68
C LEU A 40 3.83 -10.03 19.66
N LEU A 41 4.61 -9.33 18.81
CA LEU A 41 5.52 -9.98 17.86
C LEU A 41 6.63 -10.77 18.57
N ALA A 42 7.24 -10.20 19.61
CA ALA A 42 8.29 -10.83 20.39
C ALA A 42 7.81 -12.11 21.10
N ASN A 43 6.60 -12.10 21.66
CA ASN A 43 5.98 -13.27 22.28
C ASN A 43 5.81 -14.45 21.30
N LEU A 44 5.58 -14.13 20.02
CA LEU A 44 5.49 -15.11 18.94
C LEU A 44 6.82 -15.37 18.22
N LYS A 45 7.92 -14.76 18.71
CA LYS A 45 9.27 -14.83 18.12
C LYS A 45 9.33 -14.35 16.67
N ILE A 46 8.47 -13.41 16.31
CA ILE A 46 8.48 -12.75 15.01
C ILE A 46 9.46 -11.58 15.07
N THR A 47 10.56 -11.67 14.34
CA THR A 47 11.62 -10.64 14.31
C THR A 47 11.45 -9.65 13.16
N ASP A 48 10.79 -10.05 12.08
CA ASP A 48 10.63 -9.25 10.86
C ASP A 48 9.43 -8.27 11.00
N CYS A 49 9.49 -7.28 11.91
CA CYS A 49 8.39 -6.32 12.16
C CYS A 49 7.94 -5.61 10.88
N ASP A 50 8.90 -5.13 10.08
CA ASP A 50 8.63 -4.43 8.82
C ASP A 50 7.80 -5.27 7.85
N LEU A 51 7.98 -6.60 7.81
CA LEU A 51 7.21 -7.48 6.94
C LEU A 51 5.76 -7.62 7.39
N VAL A 52 5.53 -7.75 8.71
CA VAL A 52 4.17 -7.78 9.29
C VAL A 52 3.49 -6.44 9.06
N CYS A 53 4.19 -5.34 9.34
CA CYS A 53 3.62 -4.01 9.19
C CYS A 53 3.29 -3.69 7.73
N PHE A 54 4.18 -4.06 6.80
CA PHE A 54 3.93 -3.90 5.37
C PHE A 54 2.72 -4.72 4.90
N TRP A 55 2.54 -5.94 5.41
CA TRP A 55 1.35 -6.74 5.16
C TRP A 55 0.09 -6.04 5.67
N LEU A 56 0.08 -5.59 6.94
CA LEU A 56 -1.05 -4.88 7.55
C LEU A 56 -1.42 -3.61 6.79
N ARG A 57 -0.43 -2.78 6.44
CA ARG A 57 -0.60 -1.60 5.59
C ARG A 57 -1.25 -1.93 4.25
N SER A 58 -0.77 -2.97 3.56
CA SER A 58 -1.32 -3.38 2.27
C SER A 58 -2.78 -3.83 2.40
N LYS A 59 -3.15 -4.42 3.54
CA LYS A 59 -4.49 -4.89 3.86
C LYS A 59 -5.42 -3.74 4.24
N GLU A 60 -4.99 -2.88 5.15
CA GLU A 60 -5.78 -1.72 5.60
C GLU A 60 -6.16 -0.83 4.41
N CYS A 61 -5.25 -0.54 3.48
CA CYS A 61 -5.61 0.32 2.35
C CYS A 61 -6.62 -0.26 1.38
N VAL A 62 -6.74 -1.58 1.28
CA VAL A 62 -7.84 -2.16 0.50
C VAL A 62 -9.15 -2.02 1.25
N LEU A 63 -9.17 -2.33 2.56
CA LEU A 63 -10.39 -2.30 3.36
C LEU A 63 -10.91 -0.87 3.60
N GLU A 64 -10.04 0.04 4.03
CA GLU A 64 -10.35 1.44 4.26
C GLU A 64 -10.89 2.10 2.99
N CYS A 65 -10.31 1.83 1.83
CA CYS A 65 -10.82 2.39 0.58
C CYS A 65 -12.11 1.72 0.09
N ILE A 66 -12.40 0.46 0.44
CA ILE A 66 -13.73 -0.12 0.22
C ILE A 66 -14.76 0.54 1.16
N GLU A 67 -14.39 0.83 2.40
CA GLU A 67 -15.25 1.52 3.37
C GLU A 67 -15.61 2.95 2.91
N LEU A 68 -14.61 3.70 2.42
CA LEU A 68 -14.78 5.10 2.01
C LEU A 68 -15.37 5.27 0.62
N CYS A 69 -15.02 4.42 -0.35
CA CYS A 69 -15.43 4.57 -1.75
C CYS A 69 -16.49 3.54 -2.20
N GLY A 70 -16.74 2.50 -1.40
CA GLY A 70 -17.40 1.29 -1.86
C GLY A 70 -16.48 0.43 -2.74
N PRO A 71 -16.99 -0.67 -3.32
CA PRO A 71 -16.23 -1.45 -4.30
C PRO A 71 -15.89 -0.63 -5.55
N PRO A 72 -14.68 -0.78 -6.14
CA PRO A 72 -14.32 -0.13 -7.40
C PRO A 72 -15.27 -0.52 -8.53
N LYS A 73 -15.90 0.47 -9.17
CA LYS A 73 -16.92 0.24 -10.24
C LYS A 73 -16.41 0.49 -11.64
N GLU A 74 -15.58 1.51 -11.81
CA GLU A 74 -15.07 1.94 -13.11
C GLU A 74 -13.61 1.53 -13.29
N ALA A 75 -13.27 1.08 -14.51
CA ALA A 75 -11.88 0.81 -14.86
C ALA A 75 -11.14 2.15 -15.02
N LEU A 76 -10.11 2.35 -14.20
CA LEU A 76 -9.10 3.40 -14.37
C LEU A 76 -8.02 2.91 -15.34
N THR A 77 -7.39 3.85 -16.05
CA THR A 77 -6.29 3.54 -16.98
C THR A 77 -5.07 4.41 -16.72
N VAL A 78 -3.98 4.15 -17.45
CA VAL A 78 -2.77 4.98 -17.39
C VAL A 78 -3.03 6.43 -17.84
N GLU A 79 -4.05 6.65 -18.70
CA GLU A 79 -4.44 7.98 -19.18
C GLU A 79 -5.06 8.84 -18.08
N ASP A 80 -5.53 8.22 -16.99
CA ASP A 80 -6.10 8.91 -15.83
C ASP A 80 -5.01 9.51 -14.92
N ILE A 81 -3.75 9.06 -15.01
CA ILE A 81 -2.69 9.42 -14.06
C ILE A 81 -2.32 10.91 -14.08
N PRO A 82 -2.24 11.61 -15.23
CA PRO A 82 -2.01 13.06 -15.23
C PRO A 82 -3.10 13.85 -14.49
N LYS A 83 -4.38 13.48 -14.65
CA LYS A 83 -5.50 14.10 -13.93
C LYS A 83 -5.45 13.78 -12.43
N PHE A 84 -5.05 12.56 -12.08
CA PHE A 84 -4.84 12.21 -10.69
C PHE A 84 -3.72 13.04 -10.04
N ALA A 85 -2.60 13.26 -10.74
CA ALA A 85 -1.54 14.16 -10.26
C ALA A 85 -2.08 15.58 -10.03
N GLU A 86 -2.88 16.12 -10.95
CA GLU A 86 -3.52 17.44 -10.81
C GLU A 86 -4.44 17.51 -9.58
N LEU A 87 -5.22 16.46 -9.34
CA LEU A 87 -6.09 16.35 -8.17
C LEU A 87 -5.28 16.38 -6.87
N VAL A 88 -4.19 15.60 -6.79
CA VAL A 88 -3.28 15.60 -5.63
C VAL A 88 -2.70 17.00 -5.42
N ALA A 89 -2.22 17.65 -6.48
CA ALA A 89 -1.67 19.00 -6.39
C ALA A 89 -2.74 20.03 -5.95
N LYS A 90 -3.97 19.93 -6.45
CA LYS A 90 -5.08 20.81 -6.03
C LYS A 90 -5.36 20.66 -4.54
N ILE A 91 -5.57 19.44 -4.06
CA ILE A 91 -5.92 19.18 -2.65
C ILE A 91 -4.78 19.64 -1.73
N THR A 92 -3.54 19.26 -2.05
CA THR A 92 -2.39 19.57 -1.19
C THR A 92 -1.88 21.00 -1.35
N GLY A 93 -2.46 21.79 -2.24
CA GLY A 93 -2.18 23.22 -2.38
C GLY A 93 -3.12 24.10 -1.57
N ASP A 94 -4.09 23.50 -0.87
CA ASP A 94 -5.16 24.18 -0.15
C ASP A 94 -5.28 23.57 1.25
N GLU A 95 -5.08 24.39 2.29
CA GLU A 95 -5.03 23.96 3.69
C GLU A 95 -6.34 23.31 4.14
N GLU A 96 -7.49 23.84 3.71
CA GLU A 96 -8.79 23.29 4.09
C GLU A 96 -9.02 21.93 3.41
N LEU A 97 -8.71 21.81 2.13
CA LEU A 97 -8.92 20.56 1.39
C LEU A 97 -8.03 19.43 1.90
N ILE A 98 -6.77 19.71 2.24
CA ILE A 98 -5.86 18.69 2.77
C ILE A 98 -6.23 18.25 4.18
N GLU A 99 -6.67 19.18 5.05
CA GLU A 99 -7.17 18.84 6.38
C GLU A 99 -8.43 17.99 6.32
N ARG A 100 -9.37 18.33 5.42
CA ARG A 100 -10.59 17.55 5.19
C ARG A 100 -10.27 16.15 4.66
N LEU A 101 -9.31 16.03 3.74
CA LEU A 101 -8.85 14.72 3.27
C LEU A 101 -8.25 13.90 4.42
N ALA A 102 -7.32 14.49 5.17
CA ALA A 102 -6.64 13.81 6.27
C ALA A 102 -7.62 13.34 7.34
N THR A 103 -8.54 14.21 7.76
CA THR A 103 -9.56 13.91 8.77
C THR A 103 -10.49 12.78 8.31
N ALA A 104 -10.99 12.85 7.07
CA ALA A 104 -11.88 11.82 6.54
C ALA A 104 -11.21 10.43 6.48
N ILE A 105 -9.91 10.38 6.19
CA ILE A 105 -9.11 9.15 6.22
C ILE A 105 -8.89 8.67 7.66
N LEU A 106 -8.43 9.56 8.55
CA LEU A 106 -8.11 9.20 9.94
C LEU A 106 -9.32 8.63 10.67
N ASP A 107 -10.47 9.30 10.54
CA ASP A 107 -11.72 8.96 11.21
C ASP A 107 -12.53 7.89 10.47
N ARG A 108 -12.08 7.47 9.29
CA ARG A 108 -12.84 6.59 8.36
C ARG A 108 -14.23 7.14 8.05
N ASP A 109 -14.35 8.46 7.92
CA ASP A 109 -15.61 9.14 7.62
C ASP A 109 -15.97 9.00 6.13
N ALA A 110 -16.67 7.92 5.80
CA ALA A 110 -17.15 7.65 4.43
C ALA A 110 -18.04 8.78 3.90
N LYS A 111 -18.81 9.45 4.75
CA LYS A 111 -19.69 10.55 4.33
C LYS A 111 -18.87 11.79 4.01
N GLY A 112 -17.96 12.19 4.91
CA GLY A 112 -17.04 13.31 4.70
C GLY A 112 -16.17 13.11 3.47
N PHE A 113 -15.61 11.91 3.29
CA PHE A 113 -14.81 11.55 2.13
C PHE A 113 -15.61 11.66 0.82
N SER A 114 -16.82 11.09 0.79
CA SER A 114 -17.71 11.14 -0.37
C SER A 114 -18.11 12.58 -0.75
N LEU A 115 -18.38 13.43 0.25
CA LEU A 115 -18.66 14.85 0.04
C LEU A 115 -17.47 15.60 -0.57
N LEU A 116 -16.27 15.41 0.00
CA LEU A 116 -15.03 15.99 -0.53
C LEU A 116 -14.78 15.57 -1.98
N VAL A 117 -14.87 14.27 -2.26
CA VAL A 117 -14.68 13.73 -3.61
C VAL A 117 -15.71 14.28 -4.59
N LYS A 118 -16.97 14.46 -4.17
CA LYS A 118 -18.03 15.04 -4.99
C LYS A 118 -17.78 16.52 -5.30
N GLU A 119 -17.39 17.30 -4.30
CA GLU A 119 -17.03 18.72 -4.44
C GLU A 119 -15.88 18.90 -5.43
N LEU A 120 -14.89 18.03 -5.38
CA LEU A 120 -13.75 18.02 -6.29
C LEU A 120 -14.06 17.44 -7.68
N GLN A 121 -15.28 16.93 -7.90
CA GLN A 121 -15.67 16.21 -9.12
C GLN A 121 -14.73 15.04 -9.43
N ALA A 122 -14.26 14.36 -8.38
CA ALA A 122 -13.22 13.34 -8.42
C ALA A 122 -13.75 11.93 -8.17
N GLN A 123 -15.05 11.67 -8.32
CA GLN A 123 -15.70 10.41 -7.98
C GLN A 123 -15.02 9.19 -8.64
N ARG A 124 -14.64 9.34 -9.91
CA ARG A 124 -13.90 8.32 -10.66
C ARG A 124 -12.52 8.02 -10.04
N TYR A 125 -11.89 8.99 -9.39
CA TYR A 125 -10.58 8.90 -8.75
C TYR A 125 -10.64 8.56 -7.26
N CYS A 126 -11.82 8.22 -6.72
CA CYS A 126 -12.01 7.96 -5.29
C CYS A 126 -10.97 6.96 -4.73
N HIS A 127 -10.79 5.81 -5.41
CA HIS A 127 -9.81 4.81 -4.97
C HIS A 127 -8.37 5.27 -5.14
N PHE A 128 -7.99 6.00 -6.20
CA PHE A 128 -6.64 6.55 -6.31
C PHE A 128 -6.33 7.51 -5.16
N LEU A 129 -7.27 8.42 -4.85
CA LEU A 129 -7.10 9.41 -3.79
C LEU A 129 -7.04 8.75 -2.41
N CYS A 130 -8.00 7.89 -2.10
CA CYS A 130 -8.02 7.17 -0.83
C CYS A 130 -6.74 6.35 -0.64
N HIS A 131 -6.35 5.58 -1.66
CA HIS A 131 -5.25 4.65 -1.53
C HIS A 131 -3.90 5.34 -1.40
N TRP A 132 -3.69 6.45 -2.10
CA TRP A 132 -2.52 7.31 -1.92
C TRP A 132 -2.42 7.84 -0.49
N ALA A 133 -3.49 8.45 0.02
CA ALA A 133 -3.49 9.00 1.38
C ALA A 133 -3.32 7.90 2.44
N CYS A 134 -3.99 6.77 2.26
CA CYS A 134 -3.88 5.60 3.11
C CYS A 134 -2.45 5.03 3.14
N ILE A 135 -1.80 4.91 1.98
CA ILE A 135 -0.39 4.51 1.87
C ILE A 135 0.47 5.43 2.74
N VAL A 136 0.31 6.74 2.63
CA VAL A 136 1.07 7.70 3.46
C VAL A 136 0.79 7.47 4.94
N ARG A 137 -0.49 7.38 5.36
CA ARG A 137 -0.89 7.15 6.76
C ARG A 137 -0.20 5.92 7.35
N TRP A 138 -0.39 4.76 6.74
CA TRP A 138 0.08 3.50 7.33
C TRP A 138 1.59 3.31 7.24
N ARG A 139 2.29 4.07 6.38
CA ARG A 139 3.74 4.19 6.48
C ARG A 139 4.15 4.84 7.80
N LEU A 140 3.53 5.97 8.15
CA LEU A 140 3.84 6.69 9.39
C LEU A 140 3.61 5.81 10.61
N VAL A 141 2.54 5.02 10.59
CA VAL A 141 2.28 4.01 11.62
C VAL A 141 3.39 2.96 11.65
N CYS A 142 3.80 2.41 10.50
CA CYS A 142 4.89 1.43 10.45
C CYS A 142 6.23 1.96 10.98
N GLU A 143 6.57 3.21 10.67
CA GLU A 143 7.77 3.86 11.19
C GLU A 143 7.75 3.95 12.71
N VAL A 144 6.57 4.10 13.33
CA VAL A 144 6.43 4.13 14.79
C VAL A 144 6.48 2.72 15.37
N VAL A 145 5.63 1.81 14.88
CA VAL A 145 5.47 0.50 15.53
C VAL A 145 6.66 -0.44 15.32
N CYS A 146 7.48 -0.20 14.28
CA CYS A 146 8.68 -0.98 14.02
C CYS A 146 9.99 -0.25 14.35
N ALA A 147 9.95 0.98 14.85
CA ALA A 147 11.18 1.66 15.26
C ALA A 147 11.82 0.95 16.48
N PRO A 148 13.16 0.80 16.48
CA PRO A 148 13.88 0.21 17.63
C PRO A 148 13.82 1.11 18.87
N ALA A 149 13.61 2.41 18.68
CA ALA A 149 13.41 3.39 19.75
C ALA A 149 12.05 4.06 19.59
N ARG A 150 11.47 4.56 20.70
CA ARG A 150 10.22 5.33 20.65
C ARG A 150 10.41 6.59 19.81
N VAL A 151 9.66 6.69 18.73
CA VAL A 151 9.59 7.88 17.87
C VAL A 151 8.16 8.42 17.86
N PRO A 152 7.96 9.74 17.86
CA PRO A 152 6.62 10.31 17.72
C PRO A 152 6.10 10.06 16.30
N ILE A 153 4.78 9.85 16.17
CA ILE A 153 4.15 9.83 14.86
C ILE A 153 4.24 11.23 14.24
N ARG A 154 4.65 11.30 12.97
CA ARG A 154 4.65 12.56 12.21
C ARG A 154 3.23 12.97 11.88
N GLU A 155 3.01 14.28 11.77
CA GLU A 155 1.68 14.85 11.52
C GLU A 155 1.23 14.55 10.08
N PHE A 156 0.01 14.03 9.93
CA PHE A 156 -0.45 13.44 8.68
C PHE A 156 -0.71 14.47 7.57
N VAL A 157 -1.28 15.64 7.90
CA VAL A 157 -1.51 16.74 6.96
C VAL A 157 -0.19 17.22 6.36
N SER A 158 0.83 17.42 7.19
CA SER A 158 2.17 17.86 6.80
C SER A 158 2.87 16.83 5.91
N GLU A 159 2.68 15.55 6.19
CA GLU A 159 3.21 14.46 5.37
C GLU A 159 2.52 14.38 4.00
N LEU A 160 1.19 14.55 3.96
CA LEU A 160 0.45 14.67 2.71
C LEU A 160 0.86 15.90 1.91
N ALA A 161 1.11 17.04 2.58
CA ALA A 161 1.52 18.28 1.93
C ALA A 161 2.90 18.11 1.27
N THR A 162 3.84 17.49 1.99
CA THR A 162 5.18 17.17 1.47
C THR A 162 5.09 16.21 0.28
N ALA A 163 4.30 15.13 0.41
CA ALA A 163 4.10 14.18 -0.69
C ALA A 163 3.45 14.84 -1.91
N GLY A 164 2.44 15.69 -1.70
CA GLY A 164 1.77 16.42 -2.76
C GLY A 164 2.64 17.46 -3.44
N ALA A 165 3.52 18.14 -2.69
CA ALA A 165 4.51 19.05 -3.25
C ALA A 165 5.46 18.34 -4.23
N ALA A 166 5.88 17.10 -3.92
CA ALA A 166 6.70 16.30 -4.82
C ALA A 166 5.95 15.96 -6.14
N VAL A 167 4.66 15.62 -6.07
CA VAL A 167 3.83 15.39 -7.26
C VAL A 167 3.62 16.69 -8.06
N ARG A 168 3.38 17.81 -7.38
CA ARG A 168 3.25 19.14 -7.98
C ARG A 168 4.50 19.58 -8.72
N ALA A 169 5.68 19.22 -8.22
CA ALA A 169 6.95 19.47 -8.89
C ALA A 169 7.07 18.70 -10.21
N LEU A 170 6.60 17.44 -10.28
CA LEU A 170 6.55 16.68 -11.53
C LEU A 170 5.59 17.31 -12.55
N LEU A 171 4.48 17.89 -12.09
CA LEU A 171 3.49 18.54 -12.97
C LEU A 171 4.01 19.80 -13.68
N GLN A 172 5.07 20.42 -13.18
CA GLN A 172 5.69 21.58 -13.84
C GLN A 172 6.29 21.22 -15.20
N ASP A 173 6.62 19.95 -15.42
CA ASP A 173 7.09 19.42 -16.69
C ASP A 173 6.23 18.21 -17.10
N ARG A 174 5.24 18.46 -17.96
CA ARG A 174 4.32 17.43 -18.45
C ARG A 174 5.02 16.32 -19.25
N ALA A 175 6.12 16.63 -19.95
CA ALA A 175 6.89 15.63 -20.68
C ALA A 175 7.68 14.73 -19.71
N LYS A 176 8.24 15.32 -18.65
CA LYS A 176 8.85 14.57 -17.54
C LYS A 176 7.83 13.67 -16.86
N LEU A 177 6.64 14.19 -16.52
CA LEU A 177 5.56 13.38 -15.93
C LEU A 177 5.15 12.21 -16.84
N ALA A 178 4.97 12.44 -18.14
CA ALA A 178 4.67 11.36 -19.09
C ALA A 178 5.77 10.29 -19.13
N THR A 179 7.04 10.71 -19.08
CA THR A 179 8.19 9.80 -19.02
C THR A 179 8.19 8.99 -17.72
N VAL A 180 7.90 9.63 -16.57
CA VAL A 180 7.77 8.95 -15.27
C VAL A 180 6.68 7.90 -15.31
N ILE A 181 5.48 8.25 -15.79
CA ILE A 181 4.35 7.33 -15.90
C ILE A 181 4.71 6.12 -16.79
N LYS A 182 5.29 6.38 -17.96
CA LYS A 182 5.71 5.32 -18.90
C LYS A 182 6.75 4.40 -18.27
N ALA A 183 7.77 4.94 -17.62
CA ALA A 183 8.82 4.16 -16.97
C ALA A 183 8.29 3.37 -15.77
N ALA A 184 7.35 3.92 -14.99
CA ALA A 184 6.68 3.22 -13.90
C ALA A 184 5.85 2.03 -14.40
N VAL A 185 5.06 2.20 -15.47
CA VAL A 185 4.29 1.10 -16.10
C VAL A 185 5.22 0.01 -16.62
N ALA A 186 6.35 0.38 -17.21
CA ALA A 186 7.35 -0.57 -17.71
C ALA A 186 8.27 -1.15 -16.61
N GLN A 187 8.06 -0.77 -15.33
CA GLN A 187 8.95 -1.11 -14.21
C GLN A 187 10.44 -0.83 -14.49
N ASN A 188 10.73 0.24 -15.23
CA ASN A 188 12.08 0.67 -15.58
C ASN A 188 12.66 1.59 -14.50
N CYS A 189 13.29 0.99 -13.47
CA CYS A 189 13.79 1.79 -12.35
C CYS A 189 14.99 2.64 -12.75
N GLN A 190 15.83 2.21 -13.69
CA GLN A 190 17.00 3.00 -14.11
C GLN A 190 16.61 4.37 -14.67
N THR A 191 15.53 4.42 -15.46
CA THR A 191 15.01 5.69 -16.00
C THR A 191 14.54 6.59 -14.87
N LEU A 192 13.79 6.08 -13.90
CA LEU A 192 13.29 6.89 -12.79
C LEU A 192 14.41 7.36 -11.85
N THR A 193 15.41 6.50 -11.58
CA THR A 193 16.61 6.88 -10.82
C THR A 193 17.32 8.07 -11.46
N GLY A 194 17.44 8.08 -12.80
CA GLY A 194 18.02 9.21 -13.53
C GLY A 194 17.20 10.49 -13.50
N ILE A 195 15.88 10.40 -13.24
CA ILE A 195 14.97 11.55 -13.24
C ILE A 195 14.86 12.21 -11.85
N PHE A 196 14.74 11.40 -10.79
CA PHE A 196 14.52 11.90 -9.42
C PHE A 196 15.17 11.03 -8.32
N GLY A 197 16.04 10.07 -8.67
CA GLY A 197 16.64 9.13 -7.70
C GLY A 197 17.49 9.78 -6.61
N GLN A 198 18.00 11.00 -6.85
CA GLN A 198 18.76 11.80 -5.88
C GLN A 198 17.91 12.91 -5.22
N ASP A 199 16.64 13.02 -5.58
CA ASP A 199 15.72 13.97 -4.96
C ASP A 199 15.45 13.54 -3.50
N THR A 200 15.48 14.48 -2.56
CA THR A 200 15.13 14.21 -1.16
C THR A 200 13.69 13.70 -1.00
N ASN A 201 12.84 13.97 -1.99
CA ASN A 201 11.45 13.53 -2.08
C ASN A 201 11.26 12.30 -2.98
N CYS A 202 12.33 11.65 -3.45
CA CYS A 202 12.27 10.47 -4.32
C CYS A 202 11.26 9.44 -3.79
N PHE A 203 11.34 9.18 -2.49
CA PHE A 203 10.47 8.24 -1.79
C PHE A 203 8.98 8.59 -1.94
N TYR A 204 8.59 9.85 -1.76
CA TYR A 204 7.21 10.29 -1.91
C TYR A 204 6.68 10.13 -3.34
N ILE A 205 7.52 10.42 -4.34
CA ILE A 205 7.18 10.20 -5.75
C ILE A 205 6.95 8.70 -6.01
N CYS A 206 7.82 7.87 -5.44
CA CYS A 206 7.73 6.41 -5.52
C CYS A 206 6.46 5.84 -4.85
N GLU A 207 6.09 6.32 -3.66
CA GLU A 207 4.83 5.92 -3.01
C GLU A 207 3.60 6.35 -3.81
N TRP A 208 3.62 7.55 -4.38
CA TRP A 208 2.57 8.00 -5.28
C TRP A 208 2.47 7.11 -6.52
N ILE A 209 3.59 6.67 -7.10
CA ILE A 209 3.59 5.68 -8.19
C ILE A 209 2.93 4.37 -7.75
N CYS A 210 3.30 3.85 -6.58
CA CYS A 210 2.76 2.59 -6.09
C CYS A 210 1.26 2.63 -5.81
N SER A 211 0.71 3.77 -5.37
CA SER A 211 -0.71 3.87 -5.03
C SER A 211 -1.62 3.65 -6.23
N TRP A 212 -1.30 4.24 -7.38
CA TRP A 212 -2.09 4.03 -8.59
C TRP A 212 -1.69 2.76 -9.34
N HIS A 213 -0.41 2.37 -9.33
CA HIS A 213 0.06 1.22 -10.12
C HIS A 213 -0.65 -0.06 -9.69
N CYS A 214 -0.76 -0.31 -8.39
CA CYS A 214 -1.39 -1.54 -7.91
C CYS A 214 -2.91 -1.56 -8.08
N ILE A 215 -3.56 -0.40 -8.10
CA ILE A 215 -4.98 -0.32 -8.49
C ILE A 215 -5.13 -0.68 -9.98
N LEU A 216 -4.30 -0.12 -10.86
CA LEU A 216 -4.33 -0.40 -12.29
C LEU A 216 -4.03 -1.86 -12.63
N VAL A 217 -3.15 -2.52 -11.87
CA VAL A 217 -2.82 -3.94 -12.07
C VAL A 217 -3.90 -4.85 -11.48
N CYS A 218 -4.33 -4.60 -10.23
CA CYS A 218 -5.13 -5.58 -9.51
C CYS A 218 -6.62 -5.56 -9.82
N LEU A 219 -7.20 -4.42 -10.20
CA LEU A 219 -8.61 -4.39 -10.58
C LEU A 219 -8.89 -5.24 -11.83
N PRO A 220 -8.10 -5.18 -12.92
CA PRO A 220 -8.26 -6.10 -14.05
C PRO A 220 -8.04 -7.56 -13.67
N LEU A 221 -6.97 -7.90 -12.92
CA LEU A 221 -6.66 -9.28 -12.53
C LEU A 221 -7.77 -9.92 -11.69
N CYS A 222 -8.49 -9.12 -10.90
CA CYS A 222 -9.53 -9.59 -9.98
C CYS A 222 -10.96 -9.30 -10.43
N ARG A 223 -11.19 -8.89 -11.69
CA ARG A 223 -12.52 -8.54 -12.18
C ARG A 223 -13.56 -9.65 -11.99
N ALA A 224 -13.14 -10.92 -12.09
CA ALA A 224 -14.03 -12.07 -11.90
C ALA A 224 -14.41 -12.34 -10.43
N PHE A 225 -13.76 -11.67 -9.47
CA PHE A 225 -13.90 -11.88 -8.04
C PHE A 225 -14.08 -10.53 -7.33
N PRO A 226 -15.28 -9.92 -7.43
CA PRO A 226 -15.52 -8.62 -6.80
C PRO A 226 -15.28 -8.72 -5.28
N PRO A 227 -14.65 -7.70 -4.67
CA PRO A 227 -14.37 -7.71 -3.24
C PRO A 227 -15.67 -7.70 -2.44
N LEU A 228 -15.67 -8.43 -1.33
CA LEU A 228 -16.76 -8.37 -0.35
C LEU A 228 -16.68 -7.06 0.44
N ALA A 229 -17.84 -6.60 0.95
CA ALA A 229 -17.93 -5.41 1.79
C ALA A 229 -17.54 -5.65 3.27
N ASP A 230 -17.04 -6.85 3.60
CA ASP A 230 -16.58 -7.15 4.95
C ASP A 230 -15.19 -6.54 5.18
N THR A 231 -15.13 -5.53 6.05
CA THR A 231 -13.91 -4.83 6.45
C THR A 231 -13.50 -5.13 7.89
N SER A 232 -14.07 -6.19 8.48
CA SER A 232 -13.84 -6.55 9.88
C SER A 232 -12.41 -7.08 10.13
N ILE A 233 -11.96 -7.01 11.38
CA ILE A 233 -10.72 -7.67 11.82
C ILE A 233 -10.79 -9.20 11.60
N GLY A 234 -11.99 -9.78 11.67
CA GLY A 234 -12.20 -11.20 11.36
C GLY A 234 -11.86 -11.53 9.91
N GLU A 235 -12.22 -10.65 8.99
CA GLU A 235 -11.85 -10.76 7.57
C GLU A 235 -10.33 -10.64 7.37
N MET A 236 -9.68 -9.69 8.05
CA MET A 236 -8.22 -9.54 8.02
C MET A 236 -7.53 -10.81 8.53
N ARG A 237 -8.00 -11.40 9.63
CA ARG A 237 -7.47 -12.65 10.19
C ARG A 237 -7.62 -13.80 9.19
N ALA A 238 -8.77 -13.91 8.56
CA ALA A 238 -9.03 -14.95 7.58
C ALA A 238 -8.12 -14.81 6.34
N PHE A 239 -7.81 -13.57 5.94
CA PHE A 239 -6.82 -13.32 4.88
C PHE A 239 -5.39 -13.68 5.34
N ALA A 240 -5.01 -13.39 6.58
CA ALA A 240 -3.71 -13.80 7.14
C ALA A 240 -3.53 -15.32 7.15
N GLN A 241 -4.58 -16.07 7.47
CA GLN A 241 -4.60 -17.54 7.39
C GLN A 241 -4.41 -18.03 5.95
N ALA A 242 -5.10 -17.42 4.99
CA ALA A 242 -4.92 -17.73 3.57
C ALA A 242 -3.50 -17.41 3.08
N ALA A 243 -2.94 -16.26 3.46
CA ALA A 243 -1.56 -15.90 3.16
C ALA A 243 -0.55 -16.92 3.72
N SER A 244 -0.77 -17.38 4.96
CA SER A 244 0.04 -18.43 5.58
C SER A 244 -0.07 -19.77 4.85
N GLN A 245 -1.27 -20.14 4.39
CA GLN A 245 -1.49 -21.37 3.62
C GLN A 245 -0.80 -21.31 2.25
N LEU A 246 -0.81 -20.15 1.59
CA LEU A 246 -0.07 -19.94 0.35
C LEU A 246 1.44 -20.01 0.59
N ALA A 247 1.93 -19.41 1.68
CA ALA A 247 3.34 -19.41 2.02
C ALA A 247 3.90 -20.79 2.38
N SER A 248 3.05 -21.73 2.82
CA SER A 248 3.46 -23.12 3.12
C SER A 248 3.46 -24.05 1.89
N LYS A 249 2.85 -23.62 0.77
CA LYS A 249 2.82 -24.39 -0.47
C LYS A 249 3.98 -23.98 -1.38
N GLU A 250 4.83 -24.95 -1.71
CA GLU A 250 5.99 -24.74 -2.58
C GLU A 250 5.56 -24.13 -3.93
N GLY A 251 6.25 -23.06 -4.34
CA GLY A 251 6.02 -22.38 -5.62
C GLY A 251 4.71 -21.58 -5.73
N ALA A 252 3.78 -21.65 -4.77
CA ALA A 252 2.48 -20.97 -4.88
C ALA A 252 2.63 -19.44 -4.99
N ILE A 253 3.41 -18.83 -4.09
CA ILE A 253 3.68 -17.38 -4.10
C ILE A 253 4.40 -16.96 -5.39
N THR A 254 5.34 -17.77 -5.89
CA THR A 254 6.06 -17.50 -7.15
C THR A 254 5.09 -17.43 -8.32
N ARG A 255 4.17 -18.39 -8.44
CA ARG A 255 3.17 -18.42 -9.52
C ARG A 255 2.26 -17.19 -9.49
N PHE A 256 1.82 -16.75 -8.32
CA PHE A 256 1.04 -15.51 -8.20
C PHE A 256 1.85 -14.27 -8.57
N VAL A 257 3.11 -14.20 -8.14
CA VAL A 257 4.02 -13.10 -8.51
C VAL A 257 4.20 -13.03 -10.03
N ASP A 258 4.45 -14.15 -10.69
CA ASP A 258 4.64 -14.20 -12.14
C ASP A 258 3.38 -13.72 -12.88
N ALA A 259 2.20 -14.14 -12.42
CA ALA A 259 0.93 -13.69 -12.97
C ALA A 259 0.70 -12.18 -12.78
N VAL A 260 1.11 -11.60 -11.65
CA VAL A 260 1.03 -10.15 -11.40
C VAL A 260 2.03 -9.39 -12.27
N LEU A 261 3.28 -9.83 -12.35
CA LEU A 261 4.33 -9.17 -13.16
C LEU A 261 4.00 -9.16 -14.65
N THR A 262 3.37 -10.23 -15.14
CA THR A 262 2.94 -10.36 -16.55
C THR A 262 1.55 -9.80 -16.81
N ALA A 263 0.88 -9.26 -15.79
CA ALA A 263 -0.51 -8.80 -15.85
C ALA A 263 -1.47 -9.83 -16.50
N ASN A 264 -1.23 -11.12 -16.27
CA ASN A 264 -1.99 -12.21 -16.88
C ASN A 264 -3.23 -12.55 -16.03
N ALA A 265 -4.38 -11.97 -16.42
CA ALA A 265 -5.65 -12.13 -15.72
C ALA A 265 -6.14 -13.58 -15.66
N ASP A 266 -5.98 -14.35 -16.74
CA ASP A 266 -6.44 -15.74 -16.79
C ASP A 266 -5.58 -16.65 -15.91
N ALA A 267 -4.26 -16.45 -15.92
CA ALA A 267 -3.35 -17.16 -15.03
C ALA A 267 -3.63 -16.82 -13.56
N PHE A 268 -3.78 -15.53 -13.24
CA PHE A 268 -4.09 -15.10 -11.87
C PHE A 268 -5.43 -15.67 -11.40
N ALA A 269 -6.48 -15.59 -12.22
CA ALA A 269 -7.81 -16.10 -11.87
C ALA A 269 -7.83 -17.62 -11.69
N SER A 270 -7.07 -18.35 -12.51
CA SER A 270 -6.89 -19.80 -12.36
C SER A 270 -6.25 -20.15 -11.01
N LEU A 271 -5.19 -19.42 -10.62
CA LEU A 271 -4.53 -19.60 -9.32
C LEU A 271 -5.47 -19.27 -8.14
N VAL A 272 -6.23 -18.18 -8.25
CA VAL A 272 -7.20 -17.79 -7.22
C VAL A 272 -8.21 -18.91 -6.92
N LYS A 273 -8.72 -19.58 -7.97
CA LYS A 273 -9.62 -20.73 -7.83
C LYS A 273 -8.90 -21.98 -7.31
N GLU A 274 -7.72 -22.28 -7.85
CA GLU A 274 -6.92 -23.43 -7.42
C GLU A 274 -6.63 -23.40 -5.93
N PHE A 275 -6.30 -22.23 -5.39
CA PHE A 275 -5.99 -22.05 -3.98
C PHE A 275 -7.19 -21.63 -3.12
N GLN A 276 -8.39 -21.52 -3.70
CA GLN A 276 -9.64 -21.19 -3.00
C GLN A 276 -9.57 -19.86 -2.22
N VAL A 277 -9.02 -18.83 -2.86
CA VAL A 277 -8.82 -17.49 -2.29
C VAL A 277 -9.65 -16.42 -3.02
N GLU A 278 -10.76 -16.80 -3.65
CA GLU A 278 -11.64 -15.95 -4.45
C GLU A 278 -12.04 -14.67 -3.71
N ARG A 279 -12.52 -14.81 -2.47
CA ARG A 279 -12.95 -13.67 -1.64
C ARG A 279 -11.83 -12.68 -1.32
N PHE A 280 -10.57 -13.10 -1.45
CA PHE A 280 -9.38 -12.31 -1.14
C PHE A 280 -8.62 -11.86 -2.39
N CYS A 281 -9.14 -12.08 -3.60
CA CYS A 281 -8.41 -11.83 -4.85
C CYS A 281 -7.74 -10.45 -4.86
N LEU A 282 -8.54 -9.38 -4.67
CA LEU A 282 -8.03 -8.01 -4.75
C LEU A 282 -6.94 -7.74 -3.71
N GLN A 283 -7.11 -8.29 -2.51
CA GLN A 283 -6.21 -8.06 -1.37
C GLN A 283 -4.90 -8.84 -1.55
N LEU A 284 -4.97 -10.07 -2.06
CA LEU A 284 -3.81 -10.88 -2.42
C LEU A 284 -3.02 -10.22 -3.55
N CYS A 285 -3.70 -9.83 -4.64
CA CYS A 285 -3.04 -9.11 -5.71
C CYS A 285 -2.39 -7.82 -5.20
N HIS A 286 -3.13 -7.04 -4.41
CA HIS A 286 -2.65 -5.77 -3.90
C HIS A 286 -1.40 -5.96 -3.02
N TRP A 287 -1.41 -6.92 -2.09
CA TRP A 287 -0.25 -7.24 -1.26
C TRP A 287 0.98 -7.64 -2.09
N ILE A 288 0.79 -8.48 -3.11
CA ILE A 288 1.87 -8.90 -4.01
C ILE A 288 2.39 -7.73 -4.85
N CYS A 289 1.51 -7.00 -5.51
CA CYS A 289 1.85 -5.83 -6.30
C CYS A 289 2.55 -4.77 -5.46
N PHE A 290 2.06 -4.49 -4.26
CA PHE A 290 2.65 -3.50 -3.39
C PHE A 290 4.06 -3.93 -2.95
N THR A 291 4.29 -5.23 -2.72
CA THR A 291 5.63 -5.77 -2.45
C THR A 291 6.57 -5.65 -3.66
N ILE A 292 6.07 -5.91 -4.87
CA ILE A 292 6.80 -5.65 -6.13
C ILE A 292 7.17 -4.16 -6.19
N CYS A 293 6.20 -3.29 -5.94
CA CYS A 293 6.39 -1.85 -6.04
C CYS A 293 7.36 -1.32 -4.98
N ARG A 294 7.36 -1.83 -3.74
CA ARG A 294 8.39 -1.48 -2.74
C ARG A 294 9.80 -1.83 -3.22
N ARG A 295 9.99 -3.00 -3.85
CA ARG A 295 11.29 -3.40 -4.40
C ARG A 295 11.70 -2.51 -5.57
N PHE A 296 10.75 -2.15 -6.43
CA PHE A 296 10.95 -1.17 -7.47
C PHE A 296 11.37 0.19 -6.90
N CYS A 297 10.70 0.68 -5.85
CA CYS A 297 11.04 1.95 -5.20
C CYS A 297 12.42 1.96 -4.55
N ILE A 298 12.86 0.83 -3.96
CA ILE A 298 14.23 0.69 -3.45
C ILE A 298 15.26 0.78 -4.59
N CYS A 299 14.94 0.28 -5.80
CA CYS A 299 15.81 0.47 -6.96
C CYS A 299 15.86 1.94 -7.40
N VAL A 300 14.71 2.62 -7.43
CA VAL A 300 14.60 4.02 -7.88
C VAL A 300 15.27 4.98 -6.89
N CYS A 301 14.97 4.81 -5.61
CA CYS A 301 15.42 5.60 -4.47
C CYS A 301 16.30 4.74 -3.57
N PRO A 302 17.55 4.44 -3.99
CA PRO A 302 18.43 3.62 -3.18
C PRO A 302 18.65 4.29 -1.82
N PRO A 303 18.60 3.54 -0.70
CA PRO A 303 18.82 4.10 0.63
C PRO A 303 20.18 4.79 0.67
N SER A 304 20.17 6.09 0.95
CA SER A 304 21.37 6.83 1.35
C SER A 304 21.53 6.72 2.88
N LEU A 305 22.61 7.27 3.44
CA LEU A 305 22.94 7.25 4.89
C LEU A 305 21.84 7.81 5.83
N PHE A 306 20.71 8.27 5.29
CA PHE A 306 19.50 8.63 6.02
C PHE A 306 18.44 7.52 5.85
N PRO A 307 18.02 6.84 6.93
CA PRO A 307 17.23 5.62 6.86
C PRO A 307 15.76 5.92 6.55
N GLN A 308 15.42 6.18 5.29
CA GLN A 308 14.03 6.17 4.82
C GLN A 308 13.56 4.75 4.44
N PHE A 309 14.51 3.83 4.21
CA PHE A 309 14.27 2.40 4.12
C PHE A 309 15.09 1.72 5.20
N THR A 310 14.43 1.29 6.29
CA THR A 310 15.09 0.72 7.47
C THR A 310 15.66 -0.68 7.24
N SER A 311 15.24 -1.41 6.20
CA SER A 311 15.67 -2.80 6.00
C SER A 311 15.67 -3.28 4.53
N ILE A 312 16.73 -3.99 4.13
CA ILE A 312 16.77 -4.87 2.94
C ILE A 312 17.15 -6.28 3.40
N GLY A 313 16.15 -7.13 3.64
CA GLY A 313 16.39 -8.51 4.12
C GLY A 313 16.66 -8.52 5.62
N ALA A 314 17.51 -9.44 6.10
CA ALA A 314 17.91 -9.53 7.51
C ALA A 314 19.02 -8.53 7.88
N TYR A 315 19.25 -7.51 7.05
CA TYR A 315 20.23 -6.46 7.30
C TYR A 315 19.49 -5.16 7.55
N ASP A 316 19.56 -4.71 8.81
CA ASP A 316 19.29 -3.35 9.22
C ASP A 316 20.49 -2.50 8.81
N TYR A 317 20.25 -1.33 8.21
CA TYR A 317 21.26 -0.28 8.15
C TYR A 317 21.04 0.65 9.33
N LEU A 318 21.38 0.15 10.53
CA LEU A 318 21.84 0.89 11.72
C LEU A 318 22.43 -0.13 12.71
#